data_AF-A0A0H3CAB0-F1
#
_entry.id   AF-A0A0H3CAB0-F1
#
_cell.length_a   1.000
_cell.length_b   1.000
_cell.length_c   1.000
_cell.angle_alpha   90.00
_cell.angle_beta   90.00
_cell.angle_gamma   90.00
#
_symmetry.space_group_name_H-M   'P 1'
#
loop_
_entity.id
_entity.type
_entity.pdbx_description
1 polymer ?
#
loop_
_entity_poly.entity_id
_entity_poly.type
_entity_poly.pdbx_seq_one_letter_code
_entity_poly.pdbx_strand_id
1 'polypeptide(L)'
;MSEQSSLVEFEGELFSSTWLMKWIETGNEIAAGVLIAPVPLEQTSEAIEYAALSLAADDLRLAQVSFAEAYKLGMPSSANVLSKALIHAAIMSYARSFTGGVRGFRLDAKFFSPIWDAVDVELHDYLYNLRDKHVAHSVNDFERATAVGVVVADQSFRLLNTNPSGVGVVKMSMVGLPLSKLKLCRSHIERMVAHIDQRAANLELMIHRQMRAGLTVGEMVEVAPILITPDRSKIAERRR
;
A
#
# COMPACT_ATOMS: atom_id res chain seq x y z
N MET A 1 16.51 -21.54 -5.57
CA MET A 1 17.47 -20.82 -6.44
C MET A 1 17.37 -19.34 -6.11
N SER A 2 18.47 -18.65 -5.80
CA SER A 2 18.41 -17.21 -5.56
C SER A 2 18.26 -16.49 -6.90
N GLU A 3 17.14 -15.80 -7.11
CA GLU A 3 16.95 -14.90 -8.25
C GLU A 3 17.92 -13.72 -8.12
N GLN A 4 18.90 -13.64 -9.03
CA GLN A 4 19.50 -12.37 -9.36
C GLN A 4 18.49 -11.61 -10.21
N SER A 5 17.67 -10.77 -9.58
CA SER A 5 16.88 -9.77 -10.30
C SER A 5 17.86 -8.80 -10.96
N SER A 6 17.96 -8.85 -12.29
CA SER A 6 18.69 -7.83 -13.04
C SER A 6 17.87 -6.56 -13.05
N LEU A 7 18.36 -5.50 -12.42
CA LEU A 7 17.74 -4.18 -12.50
C LEU A 7 17.87 -3.65 -13.93
N VAL A 8 16.76 -3.19 -14.50
CA VAL A 8 16.71 -2.54 -15.80
C VAL A 8 16.60 -1.04 -15.56
N GLU A 9 17.58 -0.28 -16.03
CA GLU A 9 17.48 1.18 -16.03
C GLU A 9 16.69 1.65 -17.26
N PHE A 10 15.67 2.47 -17.04
CA PHE A 10 14.90 3.10 -18.11
C PHE A 10 14.53 4.53 -17.70
N GLU A 11 14.99 5.51 -18.47
CA GLU A 11 14.75 6.95 -18.25
C GLU A 11 15.05 7.44 -16.81
N GLY A 12 16.13 6.93 -16.20
CA GLY A 12 16.57 7.32 -14.86
C GLY A 12 15.83 6.64 -13.70
N GLU A 13 14.93 5.69 -13.99
CA GLU A 13 14.30 4.82 -13.01
C GLU A 13 14.89 3.40 -13.10
N LEU A 14 15.03 2.75 -11.94
CA LEU A 14 15.42 1.35 -11.86
C LEU A 14 14.18 0.48 -11.72
N PHE A 15 13.99 -0.43 -12.67
CA PHE A 15 12.92 -1.41 -12.68
C PHE A 15 13.48 -2.77 -12.24
N SER A 16 12.86 -3.36 -11.23
CA SER A 16 13.06 -4.78 -10.90
C SER A 16 11.91 -5.56 -11.53
N SER A 17 12.19 -6.32 -12.58
CA SER A 17 11.23 -7.29 -13.11
C SER A 17 11.32 -8.58 -12.30
N THR A 18 10.25 -8.96 -11.62
CA THR A 18 10.17 -10.23 -10.88
C THR A 18 9.19 -11.17 -11.57
N TRP A 19 9.61 -12.43 -11.75
CA TRP A 19 8.82 -13.48 -12.41
C TRP A 19 8.43 -14.52 -11.39
N LEU A 20 7.18 -14.46 -10.93
CA LEU A 20 6.64 -15.49 -10.04
C LEU A 20 5.95 -16.55 -10.89
N MET A 21 6.61 -17.70 -11.04
CA MET A 21 6.04 -18.87 -11.72
C MET A 21 5.62 -19.92 -10.71
N LYS A 22 4.41 -20.45 -10.91
CA LYS A 22 3.89 -21.59 -10.16
C LYS A 22 3.34 -22.60 -11.14
N TRP A 23 3.66 -23.87 -10.90
CA TRP A 23 3.23 -24.98 -11.75
C TRP A 23 1.99 -25.62 -11.16
N ILE A 24 1.03 -25.92 -12.02
CA ILE A 24 -0.06 -26.85 -11.70
C ILE A 24 0.39 -28.22 -12.16
N GLU A 25 0.54 -29.15 -11.22
CA GLU A 25 0.92 -30.52 -11.54
C GLU A 25 -0.18 -31.18 -12.40
N THR A 26 0.19 -31.61 -13.60
CA THR A 26 -0.73 -32.30 -14.52
C THR A 26 -0.40 -33.79 -14.68
N GLY A 27 0.68 -34.26 -14.04
CA GLY A 27 1.19 -35.62 -14.18
C GLY A 27 1.95 -35.91 -15.49
N ASN A 28 2.08 -34.92 -16.38
CA ASN A 28 2.81 -35.06 -17.64
C ASN A 28 4.23 -34.49 -17.52
N GLU A 29 5.22 -35.25 -17.97
CA GLU A 29 6.60 -34.78 -18.05
C GLU A 29 6.79 -33.80 -19.22
N ILE A 30 7.56 -32.73 -18.97
CA ILE A 30 8.00 -31.81 -20.03
C ILE A 30 9.27 -32.38 -20.64
N ALA A 31 9.20 -32.79 -21.90
CA ALA A 31 10.34 -33.38 -22.60
C ALA A 31 11.52 -32.38 -22.74
N ALA A 32 12.75 -32.91 -22.74
CA ALA A 32 13.94 -32.10 -22.95
C ALA A 32 13.89 -31.38 -24.31
N GLY A 33 14.26 -30.10 -24.32
CA GLY A 33 14.24 -29.26 -25.52
C GLY A 33 12.91 -28.53 -25.78
N VAL A 34 11.89 -28.73 -24.95
CA VAL A 34 10.63 -27.97 -25.01
C VAL A 34 10.81 -26.60 -24.36
N LEU A 35 10.25 -25.56 -24.99
CA LEU A 35 10.29 -24.19 -24.49
C LEU A 35 9.12 -23.91 -23.54
N ILE A 36 9.41 -23.16 -22.48
CA ILE A 36 8.42 -22.56 -21.58
C ILE A 36 8.32 -21.09 -21.98
N ALA A 37 7.14 -20.66 -22.41
CA ALA A 37 6.92 -19.30 -22.86
C ALA A 37 5.70 -18.68 -22.14
N PRO A 38 5.78 -17.41 -21.72
CA PRO A 38 4.61 -16.67 -21.26
C PRO A 38 3.68 -16.40 -22.44
N VAL A 39 2.38 -16.53 -22.23
CA VAL A 39 1.35 -16.21 -23.22
C VAL A 39 0.44 -15.13 -22.66
N PRO A 40 -0.09 -14.22 -23.50
CA PRO A 40 -1.01 -13.20 -23.03
C PRO A 40 -2.29 -13.88 -22.53
N LEU A 41 -2.76 -13.44 -21.36
CA LEU A 41 -4.08 -13.83 -20.86
C LEU A 41 -5.13 -12.90 -21.45
N GLU A 42 -6.27 -13.48 -21.83
CA GLU A 42 -7.48 -12.70 -22.10
C GLU A 42 -7.82 -11.84 -20.88
N GLN A 43 -8.28 -10.61 -21.14
CA GLN A 43 -8.65 -9.64 -20.10
C GLN A 43 -10.03 -9.99 -19.51
N THR A 44 -10.15 -11.18 -18.93
CA THR A 44 -11.35 -11.61 -18.20
C THR A 44 -11.45 -10.87 -16.86
N SER A 45 -12.65 -10.84 -16.27
CA SER A 45 -12.88 -10.27 -14.94
C SER A 45 -11.95 -10.86 -13.89
N GLU A 46 -11.70 -12.17 -13.96
CA GLU A 46 -10.89 -12.93 -13.03
C GLU A 46 -9.40 -12.57 -13.16
N ALA A 47 -8.90 -12.45 -14.39
CA ALA A 47 -7.51 -12.04 -14.64
C ALA A 47 -7.24 -10.61 -14.15
N ILE A 48 -8.20 -9.70 -14.38
CA ILE A 48 -8.13 -8.31 -13.89
C ILE A 48 -8.14 -8.26 -12.36
N GLU A 49 -9.04 -9.01 -11.72
CA GLU A 49 -9.11 -9.10 -10.25
C GLU A 49 -7.82 -9.68 -9.67
N TYR A 50 -7.31 -10.78 -10.23
CA TYR A 50 -6.07 -11.42 -9.78
C TYR A 50 -4.86 -10.47 -9.84
N ALA A 51 -4.70 -9.75 -10.95
CA ALA A 51 -3.63 -8.78 -11.12
C ALA A 51 -3.76 -7.62 -10.10
N ALA A 52 -4.96 -7.09 -9.91
CA ALA A 52 -5.21 -6.03 -8.95
C ALA A 52 -4.95 -6.45 -7.50
N LEU A 53 -5.39 -7.67 -7.12
CA LEU A 53 -5.17 -8.26 -5.81
C LEU A 53 -3.68 -8.49 -5.54
N SER A 54 -2.93 -8.98 -6.52
CA SER A 54 -1.48 -9.20 -6.39
C SER A 54 -0.74 -7.89 -6.09
N LEU A 55 -1.05 -6.83 -6.85
CA LEU A 55 -0.46 -5.50 -6.61
C LEU A 55 -0.86 -4.91 -5.24
N ALA A 56 -2.10 -5.12 -4.82
CA ALA A 56 -2.57 -4.66 -3.53
C ALA A 56 -1.94 -5.43 -2.37
N ALA A 57 -1.68 -6.73 -2.53
CA ALA A 57 -0.98 -7.54 -1.54
C ALA A 57 0.45 -7.04 -1.34
N ASP A 58 1.17 -6.69 -2.40
CA ASP A 58 2.53 -6.15 -2.32
C ASP A 58 2.55 -4.79 -1.60
N ASP A 59 1.61 -3.90 -1.92
CA ASP A 59 1.43 -2.61 -1.23
C ASP A 59 1.15 -2.82 0.27
N LEU A 60 0.30 -3.79 0.62
CA LEU A 60 -0.01 -4.11 2.01
C LEU A 60 1.17 -4.75 2.74
N ARG A 61 1.94 -5.63 2.09
CA ARG A 61 3.16 -6.22 2.67
C ARG A 61 4.21 -5.14 2.95
N LEU A 62 4.40 -4.20 2.03
CA LEU A 62 5.27 -3.04 2.25
C LEU A 62 4.78 -2.20 3.44
N ALA A 63 3.47 -1.96 3.54
CA ALA A 63 2.89 -1.25 4.68
C ALA A 63 3.14 -1.98 6.00
N GLN A 64 2.94 -3.31 6.01
CA GLN A 64 3.15 -4.15 7.18
C GLN A 64 4.59 -4.09 7.68
N VAL A 65 5.57 -4.29 6.78
CA VAL A 65 7.00 -4.23 7.11
C VAL A 65 7.36 -2.83 7.61
N SER A 66 6.89 -1.79 6.94
CA SER A 66 7.17 -0.40 7.31
C SER A 66 6.63 -0.04 8.70
N PHE A 67 5.41 -0.46 9.05
CA PHE A 67 4.87 -0.29 10.41
C PHE A 67 5.67 -1.09 11.44
N ALA A 68 6.07 -2.33 11.11
CA ALA A 68 6.85 -3.17 12.01
C ALA A 68 8.24 -2.57 12.29
N GLU A 69 8.93 -2.05 11.28
CA GLU A 69 10.22 -1.37 11.45
C GLU A 69 10.05 -0.06 12.22
N ALA A 70 9.01 0.73 11.93
CA ALA A 70 8.73 1.95 12.67
C ALA A 70 8.51 1.69 14.17
N TYR A 71 7.82 0.59 14.51
CA TYR A 71 7.58 0.18 15.89
C TYR A 71 8.87 -0.14 16.66
N LYS A 72 9.85 -0.79 16.01
CA LYS A 72 11.16 -1.09 16.62
C LYS A 72 11.93 0.17 17.01
N LEU A 73 11.69 1.29 16.32
CA LEU A 73 12.33 2.58 16.57
C LEU A 73 11.67 3.37 17.73
N GLY A 74 10.63 2.81 18.37
CA GLY A 74 9.98 3.39 19.53
C GLY A 74 8.84 4.37 19.19
N MET A 75 8.50 5.25 20.14
CA MET A 75 7.43 6.22 19.95
C MET A 75 7.76 7.19 18.81
N PRO A 76 6.84 7.38 17.84
CA PRO A 76 7.00 8.39 16.81
C PRO A 76 7.13 9.75 17.48
N SER A 77 8.25 10.43 17.22
CA SER A 77 8.48 11.79 17.71
C SER A 77 9.06 12.63 16.58
N SER A 78 8.91 13.95 16.68
CA SER A 78 9.55 14.87 15.75
C SER A 78 11.08 14.72 15.71
N ALA A 79 11.69 14.19 16.77
CA ALA A 79 13.12 13.90 16.83
C ALA A 79 13.51 12.61 16.10
N ASN A 80 12.59 11.66 15.91
CA ASN A 80 12.84 10.40 15.20
C ASN A 80 12.32 10.45 13.77
N VAL A 81 13.10 11.11 12.90
CA VAL A 81 12.78 11.31 11.48
C VAL A 81 12.58 9.98 10.74
N LEU A 82 13.35 8.94 11.07
CA LEU A 82 13.26 7.64 10.42
C LEU A 82 11.94 6.92 10.73
N SER A 83 11.52 6.89 12.01
CA SER A 83 10.22 6.33 12.41
C SER A 83 9.06 7.05 11.69
N LYS A 84 9.15 8.38 11.59
CA LYS A 84 8.16 9.18 10.86
C LYS A 84 8.11 8.82 9.36
N ALA A 85 9.27 8.70 8.72
CA ALA A 85 9.36 8.35 7.29
C ALA A 85 8.76 6.97 7.01
N LEU A 86 9.04 5.98 7.87
CA LEU A 86 8.49 4.63 7.78
C LEU A 86 6.96 4.62 7.96
N ILE A 87 6.44 5.37 8.94
CA ILE A 87 4.98 5.50 9.13
C ILE A 87 4.32 6.13 7.91
N HIS A 88 4.91 7.18 7.34
CA HIS A 88 4.40 7.79 6.12
C HIS A 88 4.40 6.80 4.95
N ALA A 89 5.51 6.10 4.73
CA ALA A 89 5.60 5.07 3.68
C ALA A 89 4.55 3.96 3.88
N ALA A 90 4.33 3.55 5.13
CA ALA A 90 3.34 2.55 5.48
C ALA A 90 1.90 3.01 5.17
N ILE A 91 1.53 4.23 5.57
CA ILE A 91 0.20 4.80 5.33
C ILE A 91 -0.05 4.98 3.83
N MET A 92 0.95 5.46 3.07
CA MET A 92 0.81 5.62 1.62
C MET A 92 0.59 4.28 0.93
N SER A 93 1.40 3.28 1.27
CA SER A 93 1.30 1.93 0.69
C SER A 93 -0.04 1.29 1.07
N TYR A 94 -0.46 1.39 2.34
CA TYR A 94 -1.76 0.91 2.79
C TYR A 94 -2.91 1.55 2.00
N ALA A 95 -2.94 2.89 1.93
CA ALA A 95 -4.04 3.60 1.30
C ALA A 95 -4.11 3.37 -0.22
N ARG A 96 -2.96 3.17 -0.89
CA ARG A 96 -2.89 2.89 -2.33
C ARG A 96 -3.68 1.64 -2.72
N SER A 97 -3.72 0.63 -1.85
CA SER A 97 -4.51 -0.59 -2.06
C SER A 97 -6.01 -0.31 -2.24
N PHE A 98 -6.53 0.76 -1.65
CA PHE A 98 -7.97 1.10 -1.67
C PHE A 98 -8.33 2.22 -2.68
N THR A 99 -7.33 2.85 -3.29
CA THR A 99 -7.57 3.86 -4.33
C THR A 99 -7.91 3.19 -5.66
N GLY A 100 -9.10 3.46 -6.19
CA GLY A 100 -9.59 2.88 -7.45
C GLY A 100 -9.01 3.52 -8.70
N GLY A 101 -7.68 3.63 -8.80
CA GLY A 101 -6.99 4.21 -9.96
C GLY A 101 -7.14 3.36 -11.23
N VAL A 102 -6.05 3.13 -11.96
CA VAL A 102 -6.05 2.29 -13.19
C VAL A 102 -6.29 0.80 -12.94
N ARG A 103 -6.46 0.38 -11.68
CA ARG A 103 -6.76 -1.01 -11.32
C ARG A 103 -8.23 -1.27 -11.65
N GLY A 104 -8.49 -2.18 -12.60
CA GLY A 104 -9.86 -2.56 -12.99
C GLY A 104 -10.69 -3.22 -11.88
N PHE A 105 -10.09 -3.46 -10.72
CA PHE A 105 -10.74 -3.92 -9.50
C PHE A 105 -10.34 -3.01 -8.33
N ARG A 106 -11.32 -2.62 -7.52
CA ARG A 106 -11.13 -1.74 -6.36
C ARG A 106 -11.34 -2.53 -5.08
N LEU A 107 -10.33 -2.53 -4.20
CA LEU A 107 -10.53 -2.96 -2.82
C LEU A 107 -11.37 -1.94 -2.08
N ASP A 108 -12.41 -2.42 -1.41
CA ASP A 108 -13.23 -1.63 -0.52
C ASP A 108 -13.40 -2.35 0.83
N ALA A 109 -14.02 -1.67 1.78
CA ALA A 109 -14.31 -2.25 3.09
C ALA A 109 -15.22 -3.48 3.01
N LYS A 110 -16.05 -3.60 1.97
CA LYS A 110 -16.95 -4.75 1.81
C LYS A 110 -16.18 -6.03 1.51
N PHE A 111 -15.11 -5.94 0.73
CA PHE A 111 -14.20 -7.05 0.46
C PHE A 111 -13.68 -7.69 1.75
N PHE A 112 -13.39 -6.89 2.78
CA PHE A 112 -12.86 -7.37 4.05
C PHE A 112 -13.92 -7.55 5.15
N SER A 113 -15.19 -7.27 4.89
CA SER A 113 -16.26 -7.42 5.88
C SER A 113 -16.37 -8.81 6.52
N PRO A 114 -16.02 -9.94 5.86
CA PRO A 114 -16.03 -11.26 6.52
C PRO A 114 -14.94 -11.45 7.58
N ILE A 115 -13.88 -10.63 7.56
CA ILE A 115 -12.71 -10.79 8.44
C ILE A 115 -12.49 -9.60 9.38
N TRP A 116 -13.25 -8.51 9.21
CA TRP A 116 -13.13 -7.30 10.00
C TRP A 116 -14.15 -7.25 11.13
N ASP A 117 -13.67 -6.95 12.33
CA ASP A 117 -14.48 -6.53 13.45
C ASP A 117 -14.58 -4.99 13.55
N ALA A 118 -15.24 -4.49 14.60
CA ALA A 118 -15.37 -3.05 14.83
C ALA A 118 -14.01 -2.34 15.03
N VAL A 119 -13.01 -3.02 15.61
CA VAL A 119 -11.68 -2.46 15.83
C VAL A 119 -10.92 -2.35 14.51
N ASP A 120 -11.09 -3.32 13.61
CA ASP A 120 -10.51 -3.30 12.27
C ASP A 120 -11.09 -2.18 11.41
N VAL A 121 -12.42 -1.98 11.46
CA VAL A 121 -13.08 -0.87 10.76
C VAL A 121 -12.56 0.47 11.27
N GLU A 122 -12.51 0.66 12.60
CA GLU A 122 -11.99 1.90 13.20
C GLU A 122 -10.52 2.14 12.84
N LEU A 123 -9.69 1.09 12.82
CA LEU A 123 -8.29 1.19 12.41
C LEU A 123 -8.15 1.52 10.92
N HIS A 124 -8.96 0.91 10.06
CA HIS A 124 -8.99 1.22 8.63
C HIS A 124 -9.32 2.70 8.40
N ASP A 125 -10.43 3.17 8.98
CA ASP A 125 -10.86 4.57 8.86
C ASP A 125 -9.78 5.52 9.38
N TYR A 126 -9.14 5.18 10.50
CA TYR A 126 -8.04 5.96 11.05
C TYR A 126 -6.85 6.05 10.07
N LEU A 127 -6.38 4.92 9.55
CA LEU A 127 -5.24 4.87 8.62
C LEU A 127 -5.55 5.60 7.31
N TYR A 128 -6.76 5.41 6.79
CA TYR A 128 -7.19 6.03 5.54
C TYR A 128 -7.32 7.55 5.70
N ASN A 129 -7.92 8.04 6.79
CA ASN A 129 -8.01 9.48 7.08
C ASN A 129 -6.63 10.10 7.39
N LEU A 130 -5.71 9.32 7.96
CA LEU A 130 -4.34 9.78 8.21
C LEU A 130 -3.55 9.96 6.89
N ARG A 131 -3.86 9.20 5.82
CA ARG A 131 -3.35 9.51 4.48
C ARG A 131 -3.81 10.91 4.04
N ASP A 132 -5.09 11.22 4.20
CA ASP A 132 -5.62 12.53 3.83
C ASP A 132 -4.96 13.66 4.58
N LYS A 133 -4.55 13.43 5.84
CA LYS A 133 -3.66 14.39 6.53
C LYS A 133 -2.34 14.63 5.79
N HIS A 134 -1.69 13.55 5.36
CA HIS A 134 -0.34 13.62 4.80
C HIS A 134 -0.30 14.07 3.34
N VAL A 135 -1.42 13.94 2.62
CA VAL A 135 -1.51 14.17 1.16
C VAL A 135 -2.52 15.25 0.78
N ALA A 136 -3.61 15.44 1.55
CA ALA A 136 -4.66 16.40 1.25
C ALA A 136 -4.58 17.67 2.12
N HIS A 137 -5.44 18.66 1.82
CA HIS A 137 -5.45 19.98 2.47
C HIS A 137 -5.51 19.87 4.01
N SER A 138 -4.69 20.70 4.69
CA SER A 138 -4.56 20.79 6.14
C SER A 138 -5.84 21.32 6.82
N VAL A 139 -6.93 20.54 6.82
CA VAL A 139 -8.23 20.90 7.40
C VAL A 139 -8.74 19.91 8.45
N ASN A 140 -7.90 18.98 8.95
CA ASN A 140 -8.33 17.99 9.94
C ASN A 140 -7.83 18.30 11.37
N ASP A 141 -8.52 17.71 12.35
CA ASP A 141 -8.25 17.91 13.79
C ASP A 141 -6.86 17.47 14.26
N PHE A 142 -6.06 16.83 13.40
CA PHE A 142 -4.73 16.32 13.75
C PHE A 142 -3.61 17.36 13.64
N GLU A 143 -3.91 18.56 13.13
CA GLU A 143 -3.02 19.73 13.14
C GLU A 143 -3.76 20.94 13.71
N ARG A 144 -3.29 21.47 14.83
CA ARG A 144 -3.86 22.65 15.47
C ARG A 144 -2.77 23.65 15.77
N ALA A 145 -2.97 24.90 15.36
CA ALA A 145 -2.14 26.01 15.77
C ALA A 145 -3.05 27.08 16.35
N THR A 146 -2.76 27.49 17.59
CA THR A 146 -3.55 28.50 18.30
C THR A 146 -2.62 29.65 18.64
N ALA A 147 -2.96 30.86 18.17
CA ALA A 147 -2.33 32.08 18.65
C ALA A 147 -2.76 32.33 20.09
N VAL A 148 -1.80 32.58 20.98
CA VAL A 148 -2.05 32.77 22.40
C VAL A 148 -1.46 34.11 22.86
N GLY A 149 -2.15 34.79 23.77
CA GLY A 149 -1.56 35.88 24.54
C GLY A 149 -0.59 35.31 25.57
N VAL A 150 0.61 35.89 25.65
CA VAL A 150 1.61 35.55 26.68
C VAL A 150 1.68 36.72 27.65
N VAL A 151 1.50 36.44 28.94
CA VAL A 151 1.54 37.43 30.02
C VAL A 151 2.45 36.93 31.12
N VAL A 152 3.12 37.84 31.83
CA VAL A 152 3.89 37.51 33.03
C VAL A 152 2.96 37.54 34.24
N ALA A 153 2.85 36.42 34.95
CA ALA A 153 1.99 36.26 36.12
C ALA A 153 2.76 35.62 37.29
N ASP A 154 2.28 35.82 38.52
CA ASP A 154 2.78 35.13 39.70
C ASP A 154 2.35 33.64 39.73
N GLN A 155 2.77 32.90 40.77
CA GLN A 155 2.41 31.48 40.94
C GLN A 155 0.90 31.23 41.14
N SER A 156 0.12 32.28 41.44
CA SER A 156 -1.34 32.24 41.52
C SER A 156 -2.01 32.67 40.21
N PHE A 157 -1.23 32.74 39.12
CA PHE A 157 -1.67 33.22 37.81
C PHE A 157 -2.21 34.67 37.82
N ARG A 158 -1.80 35.50 38.78
CA ARG A 158 -2.15 36.92 38.82
C ARG A 158 -1.13 37.75 38.05
N LEU A 159 -1.63 38.68 37.25
CA LEU A 159 -0.80 39.63 36.52
C LEU A 159 0.07 40.46 37.47
N LEU A 160 1.36 40.63 37.14
CA LEU A 160 2.28 41.47 37.91
C LEU A 160 2.09 42.95 37.55
N ASN A 161 2.24 43.88 38.48
CA ASN A 161 2.00 45.31 38.17
C ASN A 161 3.00 45.93 37.15
N THR A 162 4.03 45.19 36.73
CA THR A 162 5.07 45.61 35.77
C THR A 162 4.87 45.05 34.34
N ASN A 163 3.76 44.34 34.07
CA ASN A 163 3.56 43.38 32.97
C ASN A 163 4.22 43.69 31.61
N PRO A 164 5.25 42.92 31.24
CA PRO A 164 5.49 42.58 29.84
C PRO A 164 4.32 41.72 29.32
N SER A 165 3.78 42.06 28.16
CA SER A 165 2.84 41.22 27.42
C SER A 165 3.36 40.95 26.01
N GLY A 166 2.98 39.82 25.45
CA GLY A 166 3.39 39.40 24.13
C GLY A 166 2.35 38.50 23.46
N VAL A 167 2.63 38.16 22.21
CA VAL A 167 1.84 37.18 21.46
C VAL A 167 2.76 36.01 21.14
N GLY A 168 2.24 34.80 21.34
CA GLY A 168 2.91 33.55 20.99
C GLY A 168 2.00 32.67 20.14
N VAL A 169 2.56 31.54 19.71
CA VAL A 169 1.79 30.50 19.01
C VAL A 169 2.05 29.18 19.71
N VAL A 170 0.98 28.49 20.10
CA VAL A 170 1.05 27.09 20.51
C VAL A 170 0.71 26.23 19.30
N LYS A 171 1.68 25.43 18.84
CA LYS A 171 1.49 24.48 17.76
C LYS A 171 1.37 23.07 18.34
N MET A 172 0.24 22.43 18.10
CA MET A 172 0.04 21.00 18.30
C MET A 172 0.02 20.31 16.95
N SER A 173 1.02 19.49 16.68
CA SER A 173 1.04 18.62 15.51
C SER A 173 1.13 17.18 16.00
N MET A 174 0.15 16.36 15.62
CA MET A 174 0.26 14.92 15.83
C MET A 174 1.26 14.37 14.81
N VAL A 175 2.46 14.02 15.29
CA VAL A 175 3.52 13.43 14.47
C VAL A 175 3.35 11.92 14.50
N GLY A 176 2.56 11.39 13.56
CA GLY A 176 2.45 9.94 13.33
C GLY A 176 1.29 9.25 14.05
N LEU A 177 1.46 7.95 14.25
CA LEU A 177 0.43 7.01 14.72
C LEU A 177 0.60 6.76 16.24
N PRO A 178 -0.47 6.79 17.06
CA PRO A 178 -0.38 6.38 18.47
C PRO A 178 0.20 4.98 18.60
N LEU A 179 1.05 4.74 19.60
CA LEU A 179 1.70 3.44 19.80
C LEU A 179 0.67 2.29 19.95
N SER A 180 -0.49 2.58 20.54
CA SER A 180 -1.61 1.64 20.64
C SER A 180 -2.13 1.20 19.27
N LYS A 181 -2.31 2.12 18.33
CA LYS A 181 -2.73 1.82 16.95
C LYS A 181 -1.60 1.14 16.16
N LEU A 182 -0.34 1.55 16.38
CA LEU A 182 0.82 0.97 15.69
C LEU A 182 0.98 -0.52 15.97
N LYS A 183 0.70 -0.94 17.21
CA LYS A 183 0.69 -2.35 17.60
C LYS A 183 -0.37 -3.18 16.87
N LEU A 184 -1.48 -2.58 16.45
CA LEU A 184 -2.58 -3.26 15.77
C LEU A 184 -2.34 -3.36 14.25
N CYS A 185 -1.61 -2.43 13.65
CA CYS A 185 -1.39 -2.39 12.20
C CYS A 185 -0.85 -3.70 11.63
N ARG A 186 0.13 -4.33 12.32
CA ARG A 186 0.75 -5.55 11.81
C ARG A 186 -0.26 -6.69 11.64
N SER A 187 -1.02 -7.00 12.69
CA SER A 187 -1.96 -8.13 12.69
C SER A 187 -3.19 -7.83 11.83
N HIS A 188 -3.63 -6.57 11.79
CA HIS A 188 -4.68 -6.12 10.88
C HIS A 188 -4.31 -6.39 9.41
N ILE A 189 -3.13 -5.91 9.00
CA ILE A 189 -2.66 -6.08 7.62
C ILE A 189 -2.36 -7.55 7.29
N GLU A 190 -1.84 -8.32 8.26
CA GLU A 190 -1.59 -9.76 8.08
C GLU A 190 -2.86 -10.52 7.71
N ARG A 191 -3.99 -10.25 8.39
CA ARG A 191 -5.28 -10.85 8.06
C ARG A 191 -5.77 -10.45 6.67
N MET A 192 -5.59 -9.19 6.29
CA MET A 192 -5.97 -8.71 4.96
C MET A 192 -5.16 -9.40 3.86
N VAL A 193 -3.84 -9.51 4.02
CA VAL A 193 -2.97 -10.19 3.06
C VAL A 193 -3.36 -11.66 2.94
N ALA A 194 -3.60 -12.36 4.05
CA ALA A 194 -4.05 -13.75 4.02
C ALA A 194 -5.39 -13.92 3.27
N HIS A 195 -6.33 -12.99 3.45
CA HIS A 195 -7.61 -13.02 2.75
C HIS A 195 -7.45 -12.75 1.24
N ILE A 196 -6.60 -11.80 0.87
CA ILE A 196 -6.24 -11.54 -0.53
C ILE A 196 -5.59 -12.76 -1.16
N ASP A 197 -4.60 -13.36 -0.50
CA ASP A 197 -3.86 -14.52 -0.99
C ASP A 197 -4.81 -15.71 -1.20
N GLN A 198 -5.77 -15.92 -0.29
CA GLN A 198 -6.80 -16.94 -0.44
C GLN A 198 -7.71 -16.70 -1.66
N ARG A 199 -8.12 -15.44 -1.90
CA ARG A 199 -8.91 -15.10 -3.09
C ARG A 199 -8.11 -15.23 -4.38
N ALA A 200 -6.85 -14.79 -4.37
CA ALA A 200 -5.94 -14.91 -5.51
C ALA A 200 -5.69 -16.38 -5.87
N ALA A 201 -5.51 -17.27 -4.90
CA ALA A 201 -5.36 -18.71 -5.14
C ALA A 201 -6.60 -19.32 -5.81
N ASN A 202 -7.80 -18.88 -5.44
CA ASN A 202 -9.04 -19.34 -6.09
C ASN A 202 -9.14 -18.82 -7.54
N LEU A 203 -8.77 -17.56 -7.78
CA LEU A 203 -8.75 -16.97 -9.11
C LEU A 203 -7.72 -17.65 -10.02
N GLU A 204 -6.55 -18.01 -9.49
CA GLU A 204 -5.49 -18.73 -10.21
C GLU A 204 -6.03 -20.03 -10.84
N LEU A 205 -6.82 -20.80 -10.08
CA LEU A 205 -7.45 -22.03 -10.57
C LEU A 205 -8.51 -21.76 -11.64
N MET A 206 -9.28 -20.67 -11.52
CA MET A 206 -10.29 -20.28 -12.50
C MET A 206 -9.65 -19.82 -13.81
N ILE A 207 -8.64 -18.94 -13.73
CA ILE A 207 -7.87 -18.43 -14.86
C ILE A 207 -7.20 -19.58 -15.59
N HIS A 208 -6.57 -20.52 -14.87
CA HIS A 208 -5.97 -21.70 -15.48
C HIS A 208 -6.98 -22.52 -16.29
N ARG A 209 -8.18 -22.77 -15.75
CA ARG A 209 -9.24 -23.51 -16.47
C ARG A 209 -9.69 -22.78 -17.74
N GLN A 210 -9.90 -21.46 -17.65
CA GLN A 210 -10.28 -20.62 -18.79
C GLN A 210 -9.18 -20.63 -19.86
N MET A 211 -7.94 -20.34 -19.47
CA MET A 211 -6.78 -20.36 -20.36
C MET A 211 -6.62 -21.73 -21.04
N ARG A 212 -6.70 -22.82 -20.28
CA ARG A 212 -6.55 -24.18 -20.83
C ARG A 212 -7.64 -24.53 -21.83
N ALA A 213 -8.89 -24.08 -21.60
CA ALA A 213 -10.00 -24.34 -22.51
C ALA A 213 -9.86 -23.61 -23.85
N GLY A 214 -9.16 -22.47 -23.89
CA GLY A 214 -8.89 -21.71 -25.10
C GLY A 214 -7.66 -22.16 -25.90
N LEU A 215 -6.91 -23.16 -25.43
CA LEU A 215 -5.69 -23.64 -26.09
C LEU A 215 -5.95 -24.95 -26.85
N THR A 216 -5.63 -24.96 -28.14
CA THR A 216 -5.67 -26.17 -28.98
C THR A 216 -4.27 -26.73 -29.21
N VAL A 217 -4.12 -28.04 -29.14
CA VAL A 217 -2.84 -28.71 -29.42
C VAL A 217 -2.46 -28.47 -30.88
N GLY A 218 -1.24 -27.98 -31.11
CA GLY A 218 -0.67 -27.73 -32.43
C GLY A 218 -0.88 -26.32 -32.98
N GLU A 219 -1.66 -25.47 -32.30
CA GLU A 219 -1.79 -24.06 -32.66
C GLU A 219 -0.54 -23.26 -32.24
N MET A 220 -0.17 -22.28 -33.07
CA MET A 220 0.85 -21.31 -32.70
C MET A 220 0.30 -20.35 -31.65
N VAL A 221 1.09 -20.11 -30.60
CA VAL A 221 0.77 -19.15 -29.54
C VAL A 221 1.64 -17.92 -29.65
N GLU A 222 1.07 -16.74 -29.40
CA GLU A 222 1.82 -15.50 -29.27
C GLU A 222 2.53 -15.46 -27.92
N VAL A 223 3.81 -15.06 -27.92
CA VAL A 223 4.60 -14.94 -26.69
C VAL A 223 4.39 -13.55 -26.11
N ALA A 224 3.98 -13.47 -24.85
CA ALA A 224 3.82 -12.20 -24.15
C ALA A 224 5.18 -11.54 -23.89
N PRO A 225 5.27 -10.19 -23.94
CA PRO A 225 6.48 -9.48 -23.61
C PRO A 225 6.85 -9.71 -22.14
N ILE A 226 8.15 -9.88 -21.88
CA ILE A 226 8.66 -10.15 -20.52
C ILE A 226 8.59 -8.91 -19.63
N LEU A 227 8.66 -7.72 -20.23
CA LEU A 227 8.63 -6.43 -19.57
C LEU A 227 7.76 -5.48 -20.39
N ILE A 228 6.82 -4.81 -19.72
CA ILE A 228 6.04 -3.71 -20.30
C ILE A 228 6.38 -2.45 -19.50
N THR A 229 7.02 -1.48 -20.15
CA THR A 229 7.35 -0.19 -19.54
C THR A 229 6.12 0.74 -19.56
N PRO A 230 5.97 1.64 -18.57
CA PRO A 230 4.86 2.59 -18.55
C PRO A 230 4.87 3.51 -19.76
N ASP A 231 3.70 3.74 -20.37
CA ASP A 231 3.52 4.75 -21.41
C ASP A 231 3.41 6.15 -20.78
N ARG A 232 4.49 6.93 -20.86
CA ARG A 232 4.58 8.27 -20.27
C ARG A 232 3.84 9.35 -21.07
N SER A 233 3.46 9.09 -22.33
CA SER A 233 2.69 10.06 -23.12
C SER A 233 1.33 10.37 -22.46
N LYS A 234 0.75 9.38 -21.77
CA LYS A 234 -0.52 9.47 -21.05
C LYS A 234 -0.46 10.25 -19.74
N ILE A 235 0.73 10.61 -19.24
CA ILE A 235 0.86 11.39 -17.98
C ILE A 235 0.32 12.80 -18.16
N ALA A 236 0.56 13.43 -19.31
CA ALA A 236 0.07 14.77 -19.61
C ALA A 236 -1.47 14.84 -19.69
N GLU A 237 -2.10 13.75 -20.11
CA GLU A 237 -3.56 13.64 -20.24
C GLU A 237 -4.26 13.48 -18.88
N ARG A 238 -3.62 12.80 -17.91
CA ARG A 238 -4.19 12.55 -16.58
C ARG A 238 -4.20 13.77 -15.64
N ARG A 239 -3.55 14.88 -16.02
CA ARG A 239 -3.46 16.10 -15.21
C ARG A 239 -4.49 17.18 -15.59
N ARG A 240 -5.39 16.89 -16.53
CA ARG A 240 -6.52 17.74 -16.91
C ARG A 240 -7.80 17.20 -16.27
#